data_AF-A0A7J9WPF4-F1
#
_entry.id   AF-A0A7J9WPF4-F1
#
_cell.length_a   1.000
_cell.length_b   1.000
_cell.length_c   1.000
_cell.angle_alpha   90.00
_cell.angle_beta   90.00
_cell.angle_gamma   90.00
#
_symmetry.space_group_name_H-M   'P 1'
#
loop_
_entity.id
_entity.type
_entity.pdbx_description
1 polymer ?
#
loop_
_entity_poly.entity_id
_entity_poly.type
_entity_poly.pdbx_seq_one_letter_code
_entity_poly.pdbx_strand_id
1 'polypeptide(L)'
;MSAQRSGGSETAPARGEVDAVGNAVTLILRSTQHRPQTEAELRAKLAAREVPNGIAEAALDRARAAGAVDDAAFAAAWVEDRGRRRG
;
A
#
# COMPACT_ATOMS: atom_id res chain seq x y z
N MET A 1 -38.45 27.28 -6.30
CA MET A 1 -38.26 26.09 -5.45
C MET A 1 -37.09 25.31 -6.01
N SER A 2 -36.13 25.04 -5.14
CA SER A 2 -34.73 24.75 -5.42
C SER A 2 -34.48 23.44 -6.16
N ALA A 3 -33.39 23.46 -6.93
CA ALA A 3 -32.78 22.35 -7.62
C ALA A 3 -32.58 21.15 -6.69
N GLN A 4 -33.06 19.98 -7.11
CA GLN A 4 -32.88 18.73 -6.39
C GLN A 4 -31.92 17.82 -7.17
N ARG A 5 -30.88 17.39 -6.45
CA ARG A 5 -29.96 16.26 -6.71
C ARG A 5 -28.73 16.56 -7.56
N SER A 6 -27.81 17.31 -6.95
CA SER A 6 -26.39 16.94 -6.99
C SER A 6 -26.24 15.61 -6.25
N GLY A 7 -26.31 14.49 -6.96
CA GLY A 7 -25.92 13.17 -6.47
C GLY A 7 -24.71 12.77 -7.29
N GLY A 8 -23.53 12.76 -6.66
CA GLY A 8 -22.24 12.51 -7.30
C GLY A 8 -22.31 11.27 -8.17
N SER A 9 -21.81 11.40 -9.40
CA SER A 9 -21.38 10.27 -10.20
C SER A 9 -20.44 9.44 -9.34
N GLU A 10 -20.93 8.31 -8.85
CA GLU A 10 -20.15 7.21 -8.31
C GLU A 10 -19.30 6.68 -9.47
N THR A 11 -18.21 7.39 -9.78
CA THR A 11 -17.25 6.97 -10.77
C THR A 11 -16.61 5.70 -10.23
N ALA A 12 -17.09 4.56 -10.71
CA ALA A 12 -16.31 3.34 -10.66
C ALA A 12 -14.89 3.68 -11.14
N PRO A 13 -13.84 3.23 -10.43
CA PRO A 13 -12.47 3.54 -10.81
C PRO A 13 -12.30 3.23 -12.30
N ALA A 14 -11.74 4.18 -13.05
CA ALA A 14 -11.50 3.98 -14.47
C ALA A 14 -10.71 2.67 -14.64
N ARG A 15 -11.02 1.83 -15.63
CA ARG A 15 -10.39 0.49 -15.74
C ARG A 15 -8.85 0.55 -15.67
N GLY A 16 -8.24 1.57 -16.25
CA GLY A 16 -6.79 1.78 -16.16
C GLY A 16 -6.27 2.03 -14.74
N GLU A 17 -7.08 2.63 -13.87
CA GLU A 17 -6.79 2.80 -12.44
C GLU A 17 -6.81 1.46 -11.71
N VAL A 18 -7.83 0.63 -11.98
CA VAL A 18 -7.94 -0.72 -11.41
C VAL A 18 -6.77 -1.59 -11.83
N ASP A 19 -6.39 -1.52 -13.11
CA ASP A 19 -5.24 -2.24 -13.65
C ASP A 19 -3.93 -1.74 -13.04
N ALA A 20 -3.76 -0.42 -12.87
CA ALA A 20 -2.60 0.16 -12.22
C ALA A 20 -2.46 -0.29 -10.75
N VAL A 21 -3.57 -0.30 -10.00
CA VAL A 21 -3.60 -0.82 -8.62
C VAL A 21 -3.25 -2.31 -8.60
N GLY A 22 -3.84 -3.12 -9.49
CA GLY A 22 -3.55 -4.55 -9.58
C GLY A 22 -2.09 -4.86 -9.90
N ASN A 23 -1.49 -4.08 -10.80
CA ASN A 23 -0.07 -4.18 -11.14
C ASN A 23 0.83 -3.81 -9.95
N ALA A 24 0.50 -2.74 -9.23
CA ALA A 24 1.22 -2.32 -8.03
C ALA A 24 1.12 -3.36 -6.90
N VAL A 25 -0.06 -3.96 -6.69
CA VAL A 25 -0.26 -5.05 -5.72
C VAL A 25 0.61 -6.26 -6.08
N THR A 26 0.56 -6.71 -7.33
CA THR A 26 1.36 -7.84 -7.81
C THR A 26 2.86 -7.61 -7.59
N LEU A 27 3.31 -6.37 -7.80
CA LEU A 27 4.69 -5.98 -7.52
C LEU A 27 5.03 -6.10 -6.03
N ILE A 28 4.19 -5.54 -5.14
CA ILE A 28 4.39 -5.61 -3.69
C ILE A 28 4.50 -7.07 -3.25
N LEU A 29 3.52 -7.89 -3.61
CA LEU A 29 3.46 -9.31 -3.22
C LEU A 29 4.69 -10.09 -3.68
N ARG A 30 5.09 -9.91 -4.95
CA ARG A 30 6.31 -10.54 -5.45
C ARG A 30 7.52 -10.07 -4.66
N SER A 31 7.59 -8.78 -4.33
CA SER A 31 8.75 -8.21 -3.66
C SER A 31 8.90 -8.71 -2.22
N THR A 32 7.81 -8.80 -1.47
CA THR A 32 7.81 -9.28 -0.08
C THR A 32 8.08 -10.79 0.04
N GLN A 33 7.77 -11.57 -0.99
CA GLN A 33 8.15 -12.99 -1.06
C GLN A 33 9.66 -13.22 -1.11
N HIS A 34 10.45 -12.27 -1.64
CA HIS A 34 11.90 -12.43 -1.76
C HIS A 34 12.63 -12.02 -0.47
N ARG A 35 12.13 -11.00 0.22
CA ARG A 35 12.62 -10.54 1.52
C ARG A 35 11.53 -9.78 2.27
N PRO A 36 11.54 -9.77 3.61
CA PRO A 36 10.70 -8.84 4.36
C PRO A 36 11.00 -7.40 3.95
N GLN A 37 9.95 -6.62 3.76
CA GLN A 37 10.01 -5.19 3.44
C GLN A 37 8.97 -4.41 4.23
N THR A 38 9.35 -3.22 4.67
CA THR A 38 8.47 -2.28 5.36
C THR A 38 7.55 -1.53 4.38
N GLU A 39 6.43 -1.00 4.88
CA GLU A 39 5.52 -0.15 4.09
C GLU A 39 6.25 1.05 3.44
N ALA A 40 7.22 1.64 4.14
CA ALA A 40 8.02 2.75 3.62
C ALA A 40 8.92 2.34 2.44
N GLU A 41 9.55 1.16 2.50
CA GLU A 41 10.32 0.62 1.38
C GLU A 41 9.43 0.31 0.18
N LEU A 42 8.22 -0.21 0.42
CA LEU A 42 7.25 -0.48 -0.63
C LEU A 42 6.75 0.82 -1.28
N ARG A 43 6.44 1.87 -0.50
CA ARG A 43 6.13 3.21 -1.03
C ARG A 43 7.27 3.78 -1.87
N ALA A 44 8.49 3.74 -1.36
CA ALA A 44 9.65 4.23 -2.09
C ALA A 44 9.85 3.47 -3.42
N LYS A 45 9.61 2.16 -3.41
CA LYS A 45 9.70 1.32 -4.62
C LYS A 45 8.61 1.63 -5.65
N LEU A 46 7.40 1.95 -5.20
CA LEU A 46 6.31 2.37 -6.08
C LEU A 46 6.58 3.77 -6.66
N ALA A 47 7.05 4.69 -5.84
CA ALA A 47 7.43 6.04 -6.27
C ALA A 47 8.58 6.01 -7.29
N ALA A 48 9.58 5.14 -7.11
CA ALA A 48 10.68 4.94 -8.06
C ALA A 48 10.21 4.40 -9.43
N ARG A 49 8.97 3.91 -9.53
CA ARG A 49 8.33 3.42 -10.76
C ARG A 49 7.25 4.38 -11.25
N GLU A 50 7.23 5.60 -10.72
CA GLU A 50 6.30 6.67 -11.09
C GLU A 50 4.83 6.28 -10.86
N VAL A 51 4.58 5.36 -9.91
CA VAL A 51 3.21 5.00 -9.53
C VAL A 51 2.59 6.18 -8.79
N PRO A 52 1.42 6.69 -9.23
CA PRO A 52 0.76 7.80 -8.55
C PRO A 52 0.41 7.45 -7.10
N ASN A 53 0.51 8.41 -6.19
CA ASN A 53 0.27 8.18 -4.76
C ASN A 53 -1.09 7.53 -4.47
N GLY A 54 -2.17 7.95 -5.14
CA GLY A 54 -3.50 7.32 -4.95
C GLY A 54 -3.52 5.82 -5.28
N ILE A 55 -2.78 5.41 -6.32
CA ILE A 55 -2.63 4.00 -6.72
C ILE A 55 -1.74 3.25 -5.72
N ALA A 56 -0.67 3.90 -5.26
CA ALA A 56 0.24 3.32 -4.29
C ALA A 56 -0.46 3.03 -2.96
N GLU A 57 -1.25 3.99 -2.44
CA GLU A 57 -2.06 3.80 -1.22
C GLU A 57 -3.07 2.67 -1.40
N ALA A 58 -3.86 2.67 -2.49
CA ALA A 58 -4.84 1.62 -2.76
C ALA A 58 -4.19 0.23 -2.89
N ALA A 59 -2.99 0.16 -3.46
CA ALA A 59 -2.24 -1.09 -3.57
C ALA A 59 -1.71 -1.57 -2.21
N LEU A 60 -1.22 -0.66 -1.37
CA LEU A 60 -0.75 -0.99 -0.01
C LEU A 60 -1.90 -1.43 0.89
N ASP A 61 -3.06 -0.78 0.82
CA ASP A 61 -4.29 -1.20 1.52
C ASP A 61 -4.69 -2.62 1.14
N ARG A 62 -4.67 -2.94 -0.15
CA ARG A 62 -5.02 -4.29 -0.64
C ARG A 62 -3.99 -5.34 -0.25
N ALA A 63 -2.70 -4.98 -0.25
CA ALA A 63 -1.62 -5.86 0.21
C ALA A 63 -1.68 -6.12 1.72
N ARG A 64 -2.08 -5.12 2.53
CA ARG A 64 -2.38 -5.28 3.97
C ARG A 64 -3.57 -6.19 4.19
N ALA A 65 -4.67 -5.99 3.46
CA ALA A 65 -5.85 -6.85 3.54
C ALA A 65 -5.55 -8.32 3.16
N ALA A 66 -4.54 -8.54 2.31
CA ALA A 66 -4.07 -9.87 1.94
C ALA A 66 -3.07 -10.49 2.95
N GLY A 67 -2.68 -9.78 4.01
CA GLY A 67 -1.72 -10.25 5.02
C GLY A 67 -0.27 -10.32 4.52
N ALA A 68 0.06 -9.66 3.40
CA ALA A 68 1.39 -9.70 2.80
C ALA A 68 2.31 -8.56 3.24
N VAL A 69 1.74 -7.50 3.81
CA VAL A 69 2.46 -6.44 4.53
C VAL A 69 2.31 -6.77 6.00
N ASP A 70 3.32 -7.46 6.52
CA ASP A 70 3.29 -8.05 7.84
C ASP A 70 3.81 -7.04 8.88
N ASP A 71 2.94 -6.14 9.29
CA ASP A 71 3.20 -5.24 10.42
C ASP A 71 3.37 -6.05 11.73
N ALA A 72 2.90 -7.31 11.79
CA ALA A 72 3.06 -8.19 12.94
C ALA A 72 4.43 -8.91 12.98
N ALA A 73 5.01 -9.30 11.82
CA ALA A 73 6.36 -9.84 11.76
C ALA A 73 7.44 -8.78 12.03
N PHE A 74 7.18 -7.50 11.69
CA PHE A 74 8.08 -6.41 12.05
C PHE A 74 7.95 -5.99 13.52
N ALA A 75 6.75 -6.07 14.11
CA ALA A 75 6.53 -5.83 15.53
C ALA A 75 7.30 -6.82 16.42
N ALA A 76 7.48 -8.07 15.99
CA ALA A 76 8.33 -9.04 16.68
C ALA A 76 9.84 -8.72 16.56
N ALA A 77 10.28 -8.13 15.44
CA ALA A 77 11.68 -7.77 15.22
C ALA A 77 12.10 -6.42 15.86
N TRP A 78 11.16 -5.52 16.17
CA TRP A 78 11.45 -4.20 16.74
C TRP A 78 11.49 -4.15 18.28
N VAL A 79 11.13 -5.25 18.95
CA VAL A 79 11.28 -5.39 20.42
C VAL A 79 12.73 -5.77 20.80
N GLU A 80 13.54 -6.30 19.89
CA GLU A 80 14.93 -6.68 20.18
C GLU A 80 15.96 -5.55 19.96
N ASP A 81 15.66 -4.50 19.18
CA ASP A 81 16.66 -3.43 18.86
C ASP A 81 16.54 -2.15 19.73
N ARG A 82 15.51 -2.03 20.58
CA ARG A 82 15.39 -0.91 21.54
C ARG A 82 15.96 -1.19 22.93
N GLY A 83 16.76 -2.24 23.07
CA GLY A 83 17.49 -2.57 24.30
C GLY A 83 18.95 -2.09 24.37
N ARG A 84 19.48 -1.37 23.36
CA ARG A 84 20.92 -1.01 23.36
C ARG A 84 21.27 0.40 22.87
N ARG A 85 20.69 1.43 23.49
CA ARG A 85 21.28 2.79 23.57
C ARG A 85 21.09 3.46 24.95
N ARG A 86 21.25 2.67 26.01
CA ARG A 86 21.54 3.16 27.36
C ARG A 86 22.65 2.26 27.92
N GLY A 87 23.89 2.74 27.79
CA GLY A 87 25.14 2.04 28.10
C GLY A 87 26.21 2.51 27.14
#